data_AF-A0A1W9M500-F1
#
_entry.id   AF-A0A1W9M500-F1
#
_cell.length_a   1.000
_cell.length_b   1.000
_cell.length_c   1.000
_cell.angle_alpha   90.00
_cell.angle_beta   90.00
_cell.angle_gamma   90.00
#
_symmetry.space_group_name_H-M   'P 1'
#
loop_
_entity.id
_entity.type
_entity.pdbx_description
1 polymer ?
#
loop_
_entity_poly.entity_id
_entity_poly.type
_entity_poly.pdbx_seq_one_letter_code
_entity_poly.pdbx_strand_id
1 'polypeptide(L)'
;MLQNLRLWAKILAAMGASMGLVGIVLTWTNLANMSSLIHEAERSALDAHLKAINNAIAAESRMAETMSAVIANIPLVQEKFAQGERGFLSELFLPGFQTLAKDYGIEQFQFHTPPATSFFRVHKPEKFGDDMTSFRHTVLATNATQKPTRGLEGGVAGLGARGMVPVQHNGKHIGSVEFGMSFGQPFLDGFKAQNGVESGLHILDRDSFKTMAATYGKEPLLGIEQLKKAMGGEPQLGHRDINGTPHAVYVAVVNDYSGKPIGVVEIAMDIRSYQGTLNASRFTALAVSLLSILVGLVLAMLTARHLTDRINTVVAGVNRVAAGDLSADIPLSGNDEIADLARATREMRSKLHDLAAEVRANAAKVHAAAQEIAGTVEGQAAISTQMSSSVAEITTTMEELSASSTQIADHSKSVVDIANQTLDDSRKGTEAMQTVLGRMSDIRADNQHSLQEIVELGAKSKQISKVMEIINAVADQTKLIAFNAALEASSAGEAGKRFSVVAGEIRRLADSVTESTGEIESKISEIQDSISRLVITSEKGANGIAAGTTASANTANHLNEIVSTASHTTNAAQQISLSTQQQKTASNQVVVALREIVSASSHTAQSITRISQVSKDMSALSARLEELVRQFKLSETD
;
A
#
# COMPACT_ATOMS: atom_id res chain seq x y z
N MET A 1 29.61 -6.57 21.93
CA MET A 1 29.50 -8.02 22.18
C MET A 1 28.05 -8.55 22.16
N LEU A 2 27.05 -7.80 22.67
CA LEU A 2 25.64 -8.24 22.73
C LEU A 2 24.87 -8.28 21.39
N GLN A 3 25.40 -7.70 20.30
CA GLN A 3 24.68 -7.66 19.01
C GLN A 3 24.61 -9.03 18.30
N ASN A 4 25.66 -9.87 18.42
CA ASN A 4 25.77 -11.16 17.73
C ASN A 4 25.17 -12.36 18.47
N LEU A 5 24.65 -12.15 19.69
CA LEU A 5 23.98 -13.21 20.44
C LEU A 5 22.57 -13.44 19.90
N ARG A 6 22.15 -14.71 19.78
CA ARG A 6 20.77 -15.07 19.44
C ARG A 6 19.82 -14.51 20.50
N LEU A 7 18.58 -14.15 20.11
CA LEU A 7 17.59 -13.51 21.00
C LEU A 7 17.40 -14.28 22.32
N TRP A 8 17.33 -15.61 22.26
CA TRP A 8 17.21 -16.47 23.45
C TRP A 8 18.38 -16.30 24.44
N ALA A 9 19.60 -16.11 23.94
CA ALA A 9 20.79 -15.92 24.77
C ALA A 9 20.81 -14.54 25.43
N LYS A 10 20.26 -13.51 24.77
CA LYS A 10 20.12 -12.16 25.36
C LYS A 10 19.10 -12.15 26.50
N ILE A 11 17.95 -12.82 26.30
CA ILE A 11 16.90 -12.96 27.32
C ILE A 11 17.44 -13.68 28.56
N LEU A 12 18.12 -14.83 28.36
CA LEU A 12 18.76 -15.57 29.45
C LEU A 12 19.80 -14.74 30.20
N ALA A 13 20.67 -14.02 29.49
CA ALA A 13 21.70 -13.21 30.12
C ALA A 13 21.11 -12.06 30.96
N ALA A 14 20.09 -11.36 30.43
CA ALA A 14 19.44 -10.25 31.14
C ALA A 14 18.66 -10.72 32.38
N MET A 15 17.83 -11.76 32.24
CA MET A 15 17.04 -12.30 33.35
C MET A 15 17.94 -12.94 34.41
N GLY A 16 18.93 -13.73 33.99
CA GLY A 16 19.89 -14.35 34.91
C GLY A 16 20.70 -13.34 35.71
N ALA A 17 21.20 -12.28 35.07
CA ALA A 17 21.92 -11.21 35.76
C ALA A 17 21.03 -10.46 36.78
N SER A 18 19.77 -10.17 36.42
CA SER A 18 18.83 -9.48 37.32
C SER A 18 18.50 -10.31 38.57
N MET A 19 18.27 -11.61 38.42
CA MET A 19 17.91 -12.50 39.54
C MET A 19 19.12 -12.80 40.44
N GLY A 20 20.31 -12.92 39.85
CA GLY A 20 21.56 -13.03 40.63
C GLY A 20 21.79 -11.80 41.51
N LEU A 21 21.58 -10.60 40.97
CA LEU A 21 21.77 -9.34 41.71
C LEU A 21 20.78 -9.21 42.87
N VAL A 22 19.50 -9.53 42.65
CA VAL A 22 18.47 -9.54 43.71
C VAL A 22 18.82 -10.56 44.81
N GLY A 23 19.24 -11.77 44.43
CA GLY A 23 19.62 -12.81 45.39
C GLY A 23 20.83 -12.43 46.26
N ILE A 24 21.81 -11.71 45.70
CA ILE A 24 22.98 -11.22 46.45
C ILE A 24 22.58 -10.09 47.42
N VAL A 25 21.77 -9.13 46.99
CA VAL A 25 21.35 -7.99 47.83
C VAL A 25 20.51 -8.46 49.01
N LEU A 26 19.55 -9.37 48.79
CA LEU A 26 18.68 -9.88 49.84
C LEU A 26 19.45 -10.70 50.89
N THR A 27 20.38 -11.55 50.46
CA THR A 27 21.22 -12.34 51.38
C THR A 27 22.14 -11.45 52.21
N TRP A 28 22.79 -10.47 51.58
CA TRP A 28 23.63 -9.52 52.29
C TRP A 28 22.84 -8.72 53.33
N THR A 29 21.67 -8.21 52.94
CA THR A 29 20.80 -7.43 53.84
C THR A 29 20.30 -8.26 55.03
N ASN A 30 19.87 -9.51 54.79
CA ASN A 30 19.40 -10.41 55.85
C ASN A 30 20.52 -10.74 56.86
N LEU A 31 21.71 -11.05 56.38
CA LEU A 31 22.86 -11.38 57.23
C LEU A 31 23.36 -10.17 58.03
N ALA A 32 23.39 -8.98 57.42
CA ALA A 32 23.75 -7.75 58.11
C ALA A 32 22.78 -7.44 59.26
N ASN A 33 21.46 -7.55 59.01
CA ASN A 33 20.44 -7.35 60.03
C ASN A 33 20.56 -8.36 61.18
N MET A 34 20.73 -9.65 60.87
CA MET A 34 20.87 -10.69 61.89
C MET A 34 22.11 -10.50 62.77
N SER A 35 23.24 -10.10 62.18
CA SER A 35 24.46 -9.80 62.93
C SER A 35 24.30 -8.62 63.89
N SER A 36 23.57 -7.58 63.48
CA SER A 36 23.31 -6.42 64.34
C SER A 36 22.42 -6.77 65.55
N LEU A 37 21.36 -7.55 65.32
CA LEU A 37 20.43 -7.98 66.37
C LEU A 37 21.10 -8.82 67.45
N ILE A 38 22.06 -9.66 67.06
CA ILE A 38 22.75 -10.56 68.00
C ILE A 38 23.75 -9.79 68.86
N HIS A 39 24.50 -8.83 68.31
CA HIS A 39 25.36 -7.97 69.11
C HIS A 39 24.57 -7.13 70.13
N GLU A 40 23.39 -6.65 69.74
CA GLU A 40 22.52 -5.91 70.64
C GLU A 40 21.94 -6.79 71.76
N ALA A 41 21.55 -8.02 71.43
CA ALA A 41 21.09 -9.01 72.40
C ALA A 41 22.19 -9.43 73.40
N GLU A 42 23.41 -9.68 72.94
CA GLU A 42 24.58 -9.99 73.79
C GLU A 42 24.84 -8.87 74.80
N ARG A 43 24.88 -7.61 74.32
CA ARG A 43 25.11 -6.44 75.18
C ARG A 43 24.01 -6.26 76.21
N SER A 44 22.75 -6.39 75.82
CA SER A 44 21.61 -6.24 76.73
C SER A 44 21.60 -7.31 77.84
N ALA A 45 21.97 -8.55 77.53
CA ALA A 45 22.03 -9.63 78.51
C ALA A 45 23.15 -9.41 79.53
N LEU A 46 24.33 -9.00 79.07
CA LEU A 46 25.47 -8.71 79.95
C LEU A 46 25.23 -7.52 80.87
N ASP A 47 24.57 -6.47 80.38
CA ASP A 47 24.14 -5.33 81.20
C ASP A 47 23.17 -5.77 82.33
N ALA A 48 22.28 -6.73 82.05
CA ALA A 48 21.38 -7.28 83.06
C ALA A 48 22.14 -8.02 84.16
N HIS A 49 23.15 -8.83 83.81
CA HIS A 49 24.00 -9.51 84.79
C HIS A 49 24.87 -8.53 85.60
N LEU A 50 25.35 -7.44 84.99
CA LEU A 50 26.06 -6.39 85.71
C LEU A 50 25.19 -5.70 86.76
N LYS A 51 23.92 -5.42 86.44
CA LYS A 51 22.96 -4.91 87.43
C LYS A 51 22.72 -5.93 88.54
N ALA A 52 22.64 -7.22 88.21
CA ALA A 52 22.44 -8.28 89.20
C ALA A 52 23.60 -8.36 90.20
N ILE A 53 24.86 -8.31 89.76
CA ILE A 53 26.01 -8.39 90.69
C ILE A 53 26.11 -7.16 91.59
N ASN A 54 25.85 -5.97 91.04
CA ASN A 54 25.82 -4.74 91.84
C ASN A 54 24.70 -4.75 92.88
N ASN A 55 23.52 -5.29 92.54
CA ASN A 55 22.43 -5.47 93.50
C ASN A 55 22.78 -6.48 94.60
N ALA A 56 23.48 -7.57 94.26
CA ALA A 56 23.95 -8.54 95.23
C ALA A 56 24.97 -7.92 96.21
N ILE A 57 25.92 -7.11 95.72
CA ILE A 57 26.86 -6.34 96.56
C ILE A 57 26.13 -5.41 97.52
N ALA A 58 25.12 -4.69 97.01
CA ALA A 58 24.33 -3.77 97.81
C ALA A 58 23.48 -4.49 98.88
N ALA A 59 23.00 -5.69 98.59
CA ALA A 59 22.25 -6.52 99.53
C ALA A 59 23.14 -6.96 100.70
N GLU A 60 24.36 -7.45 100.44
CA GLU A 60 25.33 -7.82 101.48
C GLU A 60 25.66 -6.64 102.41
N SER A 61 25.96 -5.47 101.83
CA SER A 61 26.27 -4.26 102.61
C SER A 61 25.08 -3.80 103.46
N ARG A 62 23.85 -3.95 102.95
CA ARG A 62 22.61 -3.62 103.68
C ARG A 62 22.33 -4.60 104.82
N MET A 63 22.61 -5.89 104.62
CA MET A 63 22.49 -6.89 105.67
C MET A 63 23.43 -6.56 106.84
N ALA A 64 24.69 -6.26 106.54
CA ALA A 64 25.68 -5.83 107.54
C ALA A 64 25.24 -4.58 108.31
N GLU A 65 24.66 -3.58 107.63
CA GLU A 65 24.12 -2.38 108.29
C GLU A 65 22.94 -2.72 109.20
N THR A 66 22.04 -3.58 108.74
CA THR A 66 20.84 -3.98 109.51
C THR A 66 21.24 -4.69 110.79
N MET A 67 22.23 -5.58 110.74
CA MET A 67 22.75 -6.26 111.93
C MET A 67 23.41 -5.28 112.90
N SER A 68 24.20 -4.34 112.37
CA SER A 68 24.80 -3.27 113.16
C SER A 68 23.74 -2.39 113.83
N ALA A 69 22.64 -2.09 113.14
CA ALA A 69 21.56 -1.29 113.68
C ALA A 69 20.87 -1.97 114.87
N VAL A 70 20.63 -3.28 114.77
CA VAL A 70 20.06 -4.04 115.89
C VAL A 70 20.95 -3.93 117.12
N ILE A 71 22.26 -4.15 116.97
CA ILE A 71 23.20 -4.11 118.10
C ILE A 71 23.36 -2.69 118.67
N ALA A 72 23.44 -1.67 117.80
CA ALA A 72 23.63 -0.27 118.21
C ALA A 72 22.51 0.27 119.10
N ASN A 73 21.31 -0.30 118.98
CA ASN A 73 20.09 0.17 119.63
C ASN A 73 19.68 -0.65 120.86
N ILE A 74 20.50 -1.61 121.32
CA ILE A 74 20.24 -2.33 122.57
C ILE A 74 20.65 -1.44 123.75
N PRO A 75 19.75 -1.03 124.66
CA PRO A 75 20.07 -0.10 125.74
C PRO A 75 21.22 -0.57 126.65
N LEU A 76 21.25 -1.88 126.94
CA LEU A 76 22.30 -2.49 127.75
C LEU A 76 23.68 -2.40 127.06
N VAL A 77 23.73 -2.51 125.74
CA VAL A 77 24.97 -2.35 124.95
C VAL A 77 25.42 -0.90 124.98
N GLN A 78 24.50 0.05 124.81
CA GLN A 78 24.78 1.48 124.86
C GLN A 78 25.36 1.89 126.23
N GLU A 79 24.74 1.44 127.31
CA GLU A 79 25.18 1.72 128.68
C GLU A 79 26.56 1.14 128.94
N LYS A 80 26.74 -0.17 128.67
CA LYS A 80 28.00 -0.87 128.96
C LYS A 80 29.14 -0.42 128.07
N PHE A 81 28.84 -0.05 126.82
CA PHE A 81 29.81 0.58 125.94
C PHE A 81 30.21 1.97 126.43
N ALA A 82 29.27 2.80 126.91
CA ALA A 82 29.57 4.12 127.47
C ALA A 82 30.43 4.04 128.74
N GLN A 83 30.24 3.00 129.57
CA GLN A 83 31.04 2.73 130.78
C GLN A 83 32.42 2.14 130.47
N GLY A 84 32.71 1.75 129.22
CA GLY A 84 33.95 1.10 128.85
C GLY A 84 34.05 -0.38 129.26
N GLU A 85 32.92 -1.03 129.61
CA GLU A 85 32.86 -2.43 130.09
C GLU A 85 33.00 -3.45 128.95
N ARG A 86 34.20 -3.55 128.38
CA ARG A 86 34.51 -4.49 127.29
C ARG A 86 34.35 -5.96 127.66
N GLY A 87 34.66 -6.34 128.91
CA GLY A 87 34.48 -7.72 129.37
C GLY A 87 33.03 -8.19 129.23
N PHE A 88 32.08 -7.32 129.58
CA PHE A 88 30.66 -7.58 129.46
C PHE A 88 30.22 -7.75 127.99
N LEU A 89 30.65 -6.84 127.10
CA LEU A 89 30.34 -6.97 125.67
C LEU A 89 30.91 -8.28 125.07
N SER A 90 32.04 -8.76 125.59
CA SER A 90 32.64 -10.02 125.15
C SER A 90 31.80 -11.23 125.55
N GLU A 91 31.35 -11.31 126.80
CA GLU A 91 30.47 -12.39 127.25
C GLU A 91 29.14 -12.40 126.48
N LEU A 92 28.62 -11.21 126.15
CA LEU A 92 27.34 -11.07 125.45
C LEU A 92 27.43 -11.49 123.97
N PHE A 93 28.48 -11.10 123.25
CA PHE A 93 28.51 -11.20 121.79
C PHE A 93 29.39 -12.32 121.22
N LEU A 94 30.40 -12.78 121.95
CA LEU A 94 31.35 -13.76 121.41
C LEU A 94 30.70 -15.10 121.01
N PRO A 95 29.78 -15.70 121.81
CA PRO A 95 29.12 -16.95 121.42
C PRO A 95 28.26 -16.81 120.16
N GLY A 96 27.47 -15.73 120.07
CA GLY A 96 26.59 -15.49 118.91
C GLY A 96 27.36 -15.21 117.63
N PHE A 97 28.51 -14.51 117.73
CA PHE A 97 29.36 -14.23 116.58
C PHE A 97 29.91 -15.51 115.94
N GLN A 98 30.25 -16.55 116.70
CA GLN A 98 30.78 -17.81 116.14
C GLN A 98 29.78 -18.50 115.21
N THR A 99 28.49 -18.50 115.57
CA THR A 99 27.41 -19.01 114.71
C THR A 99 27.23 -18.14 113.46
N LEU A 100 27.19 -16.82 113.66
CA LEU A 100 27.06 -15.85 112.57
C LEU A 100 28.21 -15.95 111.55
N ALA A 101 29.44 -16.17 112.02
CA ALA A 101 30.60 -16.34 111.15
C ALA A 101 30.56 -17.65 110.36
N LYS A 102 30.17 -18.76 111.00
CA LYS A 102 30.13 -20.08 110.38
C LYS A 102 29.00 -20.21 109.36
N ASP A 103 27.79 -19.80 109.72
CA ASP A 103 26.58 -20.14 108.96
C ASP A 103 26.11 -19.02 108.03
N TYR A 104 26.52 -17.77 108.29
CA TYR A 104 26.06 -16.60 107.55
C TYR A 104 27.21 -15.77 106.94
N GLY A 105 28.45 -16.25 107.01
CA GLY A 105 29.59 -15.62 106.31
C GLY A 105 30.01 -14.26 106.87
N ILE A 106 29.67 -13.99 108.13
CA ILE A 106 30.04 -12.74 108.81
C ILE A 106 31.50 -12.84 109.28
N GLU A 107 32.37 -12.00 108.73
CA GLU A 107 33.80 -12.02 109.06
C GLU A 107 34.16 -11.01 110.15
N GLN A 108 33.42 -9.89 110.22
CA GLN A 108 33.76 -8.79 111.10
C GLN A 108 32.56 -8.40 111.96
N PHE A 109 32.81 -8.25 113.25
CA PHE A 109 31.91 -7.62 114.20
C PHE A 109 32.77 -6.85 115.21
N GLN A 110 32.59 -5.53 115.27
CA GLN A 110 33.48 -4.65 116.05
C GLN A 110 32.78 -3.36 116.51
N PHE A 111 33.16 -2.90 117.70
CA PHE A 111 32.80 -1.60 118.27
C PHE A 111 33.98 -0.62 118.19
N HIS A 112 33.68 0.64 117.93
CA HIS A 112 34.65 1.71 117.72
C HIS A 112 34.30 2.95 118.53
N THR A 113 35.29 3.62 119.11
CA THR A 113 35.13 4.93 119.74
C THR A 113 35.54 6.06 118.79
N PRO A 114 35.01 7.29 118.93
CA PRO A 114 35.39 8.41 118.06
C PRO A 114 36.87 8.82 118.28
N PRO A 115 37.61 9.21 117.22
CA PRO A 115 37.16 9.31 115.83
C PRO A 115 37.05 7.95 115.10
N ALA A 116 38.01 7.03 115.27
CA ALA A 116 37.96 5.69 114.69
C ALA A 116 38.92 4.72 115.44
N THR A 117 38.81 4.65 116.77
CA THR A 117 39.65 3.76 117.59
C THR A 117 38.91 2.46 117.89
N SER A 118 39.56 1.32 117.66
CA SER A 118 39.00 -0.01 117.96
C SER A 118 38.72 -0.16 119.46
N PHE A 119 37.46 -0.18 119.88
CA PHE A 119 37.12 -0.43 121.28
C PHE A 119 37.08 -1.92 121.60
N PHE A 120 36.31 -2.68 120.82
CA PHE A 120 36.15 -4.11 121.05
C PHE A 120 35.86 -4.85 119.74
N ARG A 121 36.70 -5.83 119.40
CA ARG A 121 36.50 -6.71 118.26
C ARG A 121 35.92 -8.02 118.73
N VAL A 122 34.64 -8.26 118.44
CA VAL A 122 34.02 -9.55 118.79
C VAL A 122 34.71 -10.68 118.03
N HIS A 123 35.12 -10.42 116.78
CA HIS A 123 35.82 -11.38 115.94
C HIS A 123 37.28 -11.64 116.34
N LYS A 124 37.92 -10.75 117.13
CA LYS A 124 39.29 -10.88 117.67
C LYS A 124 39.43 -10.14 119.02
N PRO A 125 38.85 -10.68 120.10
CA PRO A 125 38.73 -10.00 121.40
C PRO A 125 40.04 -9.45 121.98
N GLU A 126 41.16 -10.10 121.67
CA GLU A 126 42.51 -9.77 122.11
C GLU A 126 43.07 -8.47 121.50
N LYS A 127 42.51 -7.98 120.39
CA LYS A 127 43.01 -6.79 119.68
C LYS A 127 42.08 -5.59 119.84
N PHE A 128 42.58 -4.55 120.50
CA PHE A 128 41.84 -3.32 120.79
C PHE A 128 42.79 -2.13 120.99
N GLY A 129 42.25 -0.91 120.98
CA GLY A 129 42.98 0.33 121.21
C GLY A 129 43.73 0.89 120.01
N ASP A 130 43.78 0.18 118.87
CA ASP A 130 44.44 0.68 117.68
C ASP A 130 43.62 1.77 116.98
N ASP A 131 44.31 2.83 116.57
CA ASP A 131 43.77 3.90 115.74
C ASP A 131 43.62 3.40 114.30
N MET A 132 42.40 3.50 113.78
CA MET A 132 42.04 3.01 112.45
C MET A 132 41.73 4.15 111.47
N THR A 133 41.96 5.40 111.87
CA THR A 133 41.60 6.61 111.09
C THR A 133 42.19 6.61 109.67
N SER A 134 43.38 6.03 109.45
CA SER A 134 44.05 6.04 108.14
C SER A 134 43.54 5.00 107.14
N PHE A 135 42.72 4.02 107.55
CA PHE A 135 42.27 2.94 106.66
C PHE A 135 40.82 2.49 106.85
N ARG A 136 40.13 2.89 107.93
CA ARG A 136 38.71 2.61 108.17
C ARG A 136 37.90 3.88 108.02
N HIS A 137 37.83 4.37 106.79
CA HIS A 137 37.14 5.61 106.45
C HIS A 137 35.62 5.46 106.63
N THR A 138 35.07 4.26 106.48
CA THR A 138 33.66 3.99 106.78
C THR A 138 33.33 4.24 108.26
N VAL A 139 34.16 3.76 109.19
CA VAL A 139 34.00 3.99 110.64
C VAL A 139 34.14 5.48 110.98
N LEU A 140 35.14 6.14 110.40
CA LEU A 140 35.35 7.58 110.54
C LEU A 140 34.14 8.37 110.07
N ALA A 141 33.59 8.02 108.89
CA ALA A 141 32.41 8.65 108.31
C ALA A 141 31.18 8.44 109.20
N THR A 142 30.95 7.22 109.70
CA THR A 142 29.83 6.92 110.61
C THR A 142 29.90 7.73 111.90
N ASN A 143 31.07 7.78 112.56
CA ASN A 143 31.23 8.52 113.82
C ASN A 143 31.16 10.04 113.61
N ALA A 144 31.75 10.56 112.52
CA ALA A 144 31.75 11.99 112.23
C ALA A 144 30.35 12.51 111.83
N THR A 145 29.62 11.75 111.01
CA THR A 145 28.29 12.16 110.53
C THR A 145 27.15 11.74 111.44
N GLN A 146 27.40 10.79 112.36
CA GLN A 146 26.40 10.14 113.20
C GLN A 146 25.23 9.55 112.38
N LYS A 147 25.53 9.05 111.18
CA LYS A 147 24.58 8.33 110.32
C LYS A 147 25.12 6.93 109.98
N PRO A 148 24.24 5.94 109.79
CA PRO A 148 24.65 4.66 109.24
C PRO A 148 25.43 4.84 107.93
N THR A 149 26.50 4.07 107.76
CA THR A 149 27.26 4.02 106.50
C THR A 149 27.37 2.55 106.09
N ARG A 150 27.38 2.28 104.78
CA ARG A 150 27.54 0.93 104.25
C ARG A 150 28.24 0.94 102.91
N GLY A 151 28.84 -0.18 102.56
CA GLY A 151 29.43 -0.40 101.24
C GLY A 151 30.67 -1.28 101.31
N LEU A 152 31.35 -1.39 100.17
CA LEU A 152 32.62 -2.09 100.09
C LEU A 152 33.73 -1.20 100.65
N GLU A 153 34.57 -1.76 101.51
CA GLU A 153 35.79 -1.09 101.95
C GLU A 153 36.90 -2.10 102.24
N GLY A 154 38.11 -1.75 101.80
CA GLY A 154 39.31 -2.52 102.08
C GLY A 154 39.72 -2.44 103.55
N GLY A 155 40.02 -3.58 104.14
CA GLY A 155 40.70 -3.68 105.44
C GLY A 155 41.99 -4.49 105.32
N VAL A 156 42.69 -4.63 106.44
CA VAL A 156 43.93 -5.42 106.53
C VAL A 156 43.73 -6.90 106.14
N ALA A 157 42.51 -7.42 106.28
CA ALA A 157 42.15 -8.79 105.94
C ALA A 157 41.61 -8.96 104.50
N GLY A 158 41.46 -7.86 103.74
CA GLY A 158 40.87 -7.87 102.39
C GLY A 158 39.67 -6.95 102.25
N LEU A 159 39.03 -7.02 101.08
CA LEU A 159 37.83 -6.28 100.75
C LEU A 159 36.61 -6.95 101.39
N GLY A 160 35.76 -6.17 102.06
CA GLY A 160 34.53 -6.68 102.69
C GLY A 160 33.35 -5.75 102.46
N ALA A 161 32.15 -6.32 102.40
CA ALA A 161 30.89 -5.57 102.40
C ALA A 161 30.52 -5.25 103.85
N ARG A 162 30.53 -3.97 104.21
CA ARG A 162 30.45 -3.53 105.59
C ARG A 162 29.23 -2.64 105.79
N GLY A 163 28.71 -2.67 107.01
CA GLY A 163 27.70 -1.73 107.46
C GLY A 163 28.01 -1.34 108.90
N MET A 164 27.93 -0.05 109.18
CA MET A 164 28.25 0.49 110.51
C MET A 164 27.19 1.50 110.92
N VAL A 165 26.87 1.48 112.21
CA VAL A 165 25.80 2.30 112.78
C VAL A 165 26.34 3.00 114.03
N PRO A 166 26.07 4.32 114.20
CA PRO A 166 26.48 5.04 115.39
C PRO A 166 25.72 4.53 116.62
N VAL A 167 26.43 4.41 117.73
CA VAL A 167 25.89 4.11 119.05
C VAL A 167 25.79 5.41 119.85
N GLN A 168 24.64 5.63 120.48
CA GLN A 168 24.38 6.77 121.35
C GLN A 168 23.94 6.27 122.73
N HIS A 169 24.31 7.01 123.79
CA HIS A 169 23.82 6.76 125.14
C HIS A 169 23.40 8.09 125.75
N ASN A 170 22.15 8.19 126.23
CA ASN A 170 21.53 9.41 126.75
C ASN A 170 21.68 10.63 125.80
N GLY A 171 21.50 10.40 124.49
CA GLY A 171 21.60 11.44 123.45
C GLY A 171 23.03 11.87 123.11
N LYS A 172 24.07 11.28 123.73
CA LYS A 172 25.47 11.54 123.40
C LYS A 172 26.02 10.41 122.53
N HIS A 173 26.66 10.75 121.42
CA HIS A 173 27.39 9.79 120.59
C HIS A 173 28.61 9.25 121.34
N ILE A 174 28.69 7.93 121.47
CA ILE A 174 29.77 7.25 122.21
C ILE A 174 30.69 6.42 121.30
N GLY A 175 30.29 6.19 120.05
CA GLY A 175 31.03 5.36 119.11
C GLY A 175 30.13 4.76 118.03
N SER A 176 30.59 3.69 117.38
CA SER A 176 29.82 2.94 116.39
C SER A 176 30.02 1.44 116.54
N VAL A 177 29.11 0.67 115.95
CA VAL A 177 29.22 -0.78 115.79
C VAL A 177 29.21 -1.13 114.31
N GLU A 178 30.00 -2.13 113.94
CA GLU A 178 30.19 -2.62 112.58
C GLU A 178 29.90 -4.12 112.52
N PHE A 179 29.26 -4.53 111.43
CA PHE A 179 29.32 -5.87 110.86
C PHE A 179 29.95 -5.82 109.47
N GLY A 180 30.69 -6.86 109.12
CA GLY A 180 31.29 -7.02 107.79
C GLY A 180 31.14 -8.45 107.27
N MET A 181 30.65 -8.56 106.04
CA MET A 181 30.52 -9.80 105.28
C MET A 181 31.76 -10.03 104.43
N SER A 182 32.13 -11.30 104.23
CA SER A 182 33.18 -11.66 103.27
C SER A 182 32.82 -11.20 101.86
N PHE A 183 33.72 -10.52 101.17
CA PHE A 183 33.55 -10.19 99.75
C PHE A 183 34.72 -10.79 98.95
N GLY A 184 34.49 -12.00 98.44
CA GLY A 184 35.52 -12.82 97.77
C GLY A 184 34.94 -14.05 97.07
N GLN A 185 35.67 -15.17 97.08
CA GLN A 185 35.30 -16.39 96.34
C GLN A 185 33.89 -16.92 96.66
N PRO A 186 33.46 -17.02 97.94
CA PRO A 186 32.14 -17.54 98.27
C PRO A 186 30.99 -16.72 97.67
N PHE A 187 31.14 -15.39 97.59
CA PHE A 187 30.16 -14.50 96.99
C PHE A 187 30.02 -14.75 95.49
N LEU A 188 31.14 -14.83 94.76
CA LEU A 188 31.12 -15.07 93.32
C LEU A 188 30.64 -16.48 92.95
N ASP A 189 30.98 -17.50 93.75
CA ASP A 189 30.46 -18.85 93.57
C ASP A 189 28.92 -18.89 93.75
N GLY A 190 28.41 -18.18 94.76
CA GLY A 190 26.97 -17.99 94.97
C GLY A 190 26.30 -17.24 93.81
N PHE A 191 26.94 -16.18 93.31
CA PHE A 191 26.44 -15.42 92.17
C PHE A 191 26.37 -16.27 90.90
N LYS A 192 27.39 -17.09 90.63
CA LYS A 192 27.42 -18.06 89.53
C LYS A 192 26.29 -19.08 89.63
N ALA A 193 26.08 -19.66 90.81
CA ALA A 193 25.02 -20.64 91.02
C ALA A 193 23.61 -20.08 90.75
N GLN A 194 23.37 -18.80 91.06
CA GLN A 194 22.08 -18.15 90.86
C GLN A 194 21.87 -17.61 89.43
N ASN A 195 22.92 -17.07 88.82
CA ASN A 195 22.80 -16.31 87.54
C ASN A 195 23.36 -17.07 86.33
N GLY A 196 24.02 -18.22 86.54
CA GLY A 196 24.55 -19.05 85.46
C GLY A 196 25.70 -18.42 84.67
N VAL A 197 26.32 -17.35 85.19
CA VAL A 197 27.42 -16.64 84.55
C VAL A 197 28.71 -16.78 85.35
N GLU A 198 29.82 -16.83 84.64
CA GLU A 198 31.13 -16.78 85.25
C GLU A 198 31.41 -15.33 85.69
N SER A 199 32.05 -15.13 86.83
CA SER A 199 32.35 -13.79 87.34
C SER A 199 33.69 -13.72 88.06
N GLY A 200 34.32 -12.55 88.04
CA GLY A 200 35.60 -12.31 88.69
C GLY A 200 35.72 -10.87 89.17
N LEU A 201 36.44 -10.69 90.26
CA LEU A 201 36.68 -9.42 90.90
C LEU A 201 38.18 -9.14 90.93
N HIS A 202 38.57 -8.02 90.33
CA HIS A 202 39.96 -7.61 90.22
C HIS A 202 40.16 -6.24 90.84
N ILE A 203 41.04 -6.15 91.83
CA ILE A 203 41.38 -4.91 92.52
C ILE A 203 42.64 -4.33 91.91
N LEU A 204 42.71 -3.00 91.79
CA LEU A 204 43.92 -2.33 91.33
C LEU A 204 44.99 -2.32 92.43
N ASP A 205 46.13 -2.93 92.14
CA ASP A 205 47.34 -2.86 92.96
C ASP A 205 48.45 -2.16 92.15
N ARG A 206 48.63 -0.87 92.44
CA ARG A 206 49.50 0.09 91.71
C ARG A 206 49.13 0.18 90.22
N ASP A 207 49.87 -0.52 89.37
CA ASP A 207 49.71 -0.54 87.91
C ASP A 207 49.20 -1.88 87.36
N SER A 208 48.93 -2.84 88.25
CA SER A 208 48.46 -4.19 87.89
C SER A 208 47.12 -4.51 88.55
N PHE A 209 46.29 -5.32 87.89
CA PHE A 209 45.08 -5.85 88.48
C PHE A 209 45.38 -7.18 89.18
N LYS A 210 45.01 -7.26 90.46
CA LYS A 210 45.11 -8.48 91.25
C LYS A 210 43.73 -9.11 91.39
N THR A 211 43.60 -10.33 90.89
CA THR A 211 42.39 -11.15 91.05
C THR A 211 42.17 -11.47 92.52
N MET A 212 41.07 -10.99 93.08
CA MET A 212 40.65 -11.31 94.45
C MET A 212 39.89 -12.62 94.50
N ALA A 213 38.99 -12.79 93.55
CA ALA A 213 38.14 -13.96 93.44
C ALA A 213 37.69 -14.07 91.98
N ALA A 214 37.57 -15.29 91.48
CA ALA A 214 37.04 -15.53 90.14
C ALA A 214 36.56 -16.97 90.00
N THR A 215 35.51 -17.18 89.22
CA THR A 215 34.93 -18.50 88.98
C THR A 215 35.54 -19.21 87.76
N TYR A 216 36.37 -18.51 86.98
CA TYR A 216 36.95 -18.96 85.71
C TYR A 216 38.49 -19.08 85.71
N GLY A 217 39.18 -18.80 86.83
CA GLY A 217 40.64 -18.90 86.93
C GLY A 217 41.30 -17.66 87.56
N LYS A 218 42.63 -17.64 87.66
CA LYS A 218 43.37 -16.57 88.36
C LYS A 218 43.70 -15.33 87.51
N GLU A 219 43.54 -15.41 86.19
CA GLU A 219 43.87 -14.31 85.27
C GLU A 219 42.60 -13.63 84.78
N PRO A 220 42.60 -12.29 84.59
CA PRO A 220 41.51 -11.58 83.96
C PRO A 220 41.23 -12.10 82.54
N LEU A 221 39.95 -12.07 82.14
CA LEU A 221 39.51 -12.54 80.83
C LEU A 221 39.83 -11.51 79.74
N LEU A 222 39.60 -10.23 80.03
CA LEU A 222 39.96 -9.13 79.13
C LEU A 222 41.37 -8.60 79.40
N GLY A 223 41.92 -7.91 78.40
CA GLY A 223 43.27 -7.35 78.52
C GLY A 223 43.34 -6.21 79.54
N ILE A 224 44.50 -5.98 80.14
CA ILE A 224 44.71 -4.97 81.18
C ILE A 224 44.22 -3.57 80.75
N GLU A 225 44.41 -3.18 79.48
CA GLU A 225 43.92 -1.91 78.95
C GLU A 225 42.39 -1.78 78.97
N GLN A 226 41.68 -2.88 78.74
CA GLN A 226 40.22 -2.91 78.82
C GLN A 226 39.76 -2.79 80.29
N LEU A 227 40.45 -3.46 81.21
CA LEU A 227 40.18 -3.31 82.64
C LEU A 227 40.43 -1.89 83.13
N LYS A 228 41.49 -1.21 82.65
CA LYS A 228 41.76 0.21 82.96
C LYS A 228 40.64 1.13 82.46
N LYS A 229 40.14 0.93 81.23
CA LYS A 229 39.01 1.69 80.70
C LYS A 229 37.72 1.45 81.48
N ALA A 230 37.44 0.19 81.82
CA ALA A 230 36.32 -0.16 82.69
C ALA A 230 36.42 0.52 84.04
N MET A 231 37.61 0.56 84.64
CA MET A 231 37.88 1.27 85.89
C MET A 231 37.67 2.79 85.77
N GLY A 232 37.92 3.37 84.60
CA GLY A 232 37.61 4.77 84.26
C GLY A 232 36.12 5.09 84.12
N GLY A 233 35.23 4.09 84.26
CA GLY A 233 33.78 4.24 84.18
C GLY A 233 33.16 3.84 82.85
N GLU A 234 33.95 3.33 81.89
CA GLU A 234 33.47 2.87 80.58
C GLU A 234 33.42 1.34 80.50
N PRO A 235 32.24 0.70 80.63
CA PRO A 235 32.14 -0.75 80.54
C PRO A 235 32.74 -1.29 79.22
N GLN A 236 33.54 -2.34 79.31
CA GLN A 236 34.17 -2.96 78.14
C GLN A 236 33.52 -4.30 77.84
N LEU A 237 33.21 -4.51 76.55
CA LEU A 237 32.74 -5.78 76.03
C LEU A 237 33.84 -6.42 75.19
N GLY A 238 34.04 -7.71 75.37
CA GLY A 238 34.90 -8.52 74.51
C GLY A 238 34.43 -9.95 74.44
N HIS A 239 35.13 -10.76 73.64
CA HIS A 239 34.84 -12.19 73.50
C HIS A 239 36.08 -13.00 73.85
N ARG A 240 35.88 -14.07 74.61
CA ARG A 240 36.92 -14.99 75.03
C ARG A 240 36.39 -16.40 75.06
N ASP A 241 37.28 -17.34 74.81
CA ASP A 241 37.00 -18.74 75.04
C ASP A 241 37.39 -19.09 76.48
N ILE A 242 36.45 -19.67 77.23
CA ILE A 242 36.68 -20.18 78.57
C ILE A 242 36.45 -21.70 78.48
N ASN A 243 37.50 -22.50 78.71
CA ASN A 243 37.43 -23.97 78.72
C ASN A 243 36.79 -24.62 77.46
N GLY A 244 37.01 -24.06 76.27
CA GLY A 244 36.45 -24.55 75.00
C GLY A 244 35.04 -24.06 74.70
N THR A 245 34.55 -23.07 75.45
CA THR A 245 33.23 -22.46 75.25
C THR A 245 33.34 -20.96 75.02
N PRO A 246 32.80 -20.45 73.90
CA PRO A 246 32.85 -19.03 73.59
C PRO A 246 31.93 -18.26 74.54
N HIS A 247 32.51 -17.28 75.22
CA HIS A 247 31.83 -16.37 76.11
C HIS A 247 31.96 -14.93 75.62
N ALA A 248 30.89 -14.16 75.80
CA ALA A 248 30.98 -12.70 75.80
C ALA A 248 31.28 -12.24 77.22
N VAL A 249 32.31 -11.41 77.35
CA VAL A 249 32.87 -10.93 78.61
C VAL A 249 32.60 -9.45 78.74
N TYR A 250 32.02 -9.06 79.86
CA TYR A 250 31.67 -7.69 80.17
C TYR A 250 32.35 -7.26 81.46
N VAL A 251 33.04 -6.13 81.40
CA VAL A 251 33.88 -5.64 82.49
C VAL A 251 33.44 -4.24 82.87
N ALA A 252 33.18 -4.03 84.15
CA ALA A 252 32.73 -2.75 84.68
C ALA A 252 33.32 -2.44 86.06
N VAL A 253 33.35 -1.16 86.41
CA VAL A 253 33.88 -0.68 87.69
C VAL A 253 33.02 -1.12 88.88
N VAL A 254 33.70 -1.47 89.97
CA VAL A 254 33.13 -1.64 91.30
C VAL A 254 33.62 -0.50 92.18
N ASN A 255 32.69 0.16 92.87
CA ASN A 255 32.96 1.32 93.71
C ASN A 255 32.96 0.95 95.20
N ASP A 256 33.73 1.68 96.00
CA ASP A 256 33.64 1.63 97.46
C ASP A 256 32.38 2.33 97.99
N TYR A 257 32.25 2.32 99.32
CA TYR A 257 31.18 3.00 100.06
C TYR A 257 31.03 4.51 99.74
N SER A 258 32.10 5.18 99.27
CA SER A 258 32.12 6.60 98.92
C SER A 258 31.81 6.88 97.44
N GLY A 259 31.70 5.81 96.63
CA GLY A 259 31.54 5.90 95.18
C GLY A 259 32.86 5.95 94.41
N LYS A 260 34.02 5.76 95.07
CA LYS A 260 35.33 5.74 94.42
C LYS A 260 35.62 4.36 93.82
N PRO A 261 36.15 4.26 92.59
CA PRO A 261 36.57 2.99 92.00
C PRO A 261 37.59 2.25 92.86
N ILE A 262 37.31 0.99 93.19
CA ILE A 262 38.23 0.10 93.92
C ILE A 262 38.71 -1.08 93.09
N GLY A 263 37.98 -1.42 92.05
CA GLY A 263 38.30 -2.54 91.19
C GLY A 263 37.32 -2.66 90.04
N VAL A 264 37.38 -3.77 89.33
CA VAL A 264 36.47 -4.12 88.26
C VAL A 264 35.89 -5.49 88.50
N VAL A 265 34.65 -5.66 88.08
CA VAL A 265 33.98 -6.95 87.99
C VAL A 265 33.94 -7.37 86.54
N GLU A 266 34.37 -8.60 86.26
CA GLU A 266 34.19 -9.24 84.97
C GLU A 266 33.04 -10.24 85.08
N ILE A 267 32.17 -10.26 84.07
CA ILE A 267 31.08 -11.19 83.93
C ILE A 267 31.21 -11.83 82.56
N ALA A 268 31.21 -13.15 82.48
CA ALA A 268 31.26 -13.88 81.22
C ALA A 268 30.02 -14.77 81.04
N MET A 269 29.38 -14.63 79.89
CA MET A 269 28.14 -15.32 79.49
C MET A 269 28.40 -16.21 78.27
N ASP A 270 27.95 -17.46 78.30
CA ASP A 270 28.03 -18.42 77.17
C ASP A 270 27.22 -17.90 75.97
N ILE A 271 27.86 -17.82 74.79
CA ILE A 271 27.24 -17.33 73.55
C ILE A 271 27.00 -18.40 72.48
N ARG A 272 27.12 -19.69 72.79
CA ARG A 272 26.89 -20.77 71.82
C ARG A 272 25.49 -20.75 71.20
N SER A 273 24.48 -20.40 71.98
CA SER A 273 23.09 -20.25 71.50
C SER A 273 22.96 -19.18 70.42
N TYR A 274 23.64 -18.04 70.59
CA TYR A 274 23.66 -16.95 69.60
C TYR A 274 24.42 -17.34 68.32
N GLN A 275 25.55 -18.03 68.45
CA GLN A 275 26.33 -18.50 67.30
C GLN A 275 25.61 -19.58 66.50
N GLY A 276 24.87 -20.48 67.16
CA GLY A 276 24.03 -21.49 66.50
C GLY A 276 22.96 -20.86 65.60
N THR A 277 22.29 -19.82 66.10
CA THR A 277 21.27 -19.08 65.32
C THR A 277 21.88 -18.40 64.09
N LEU A 278 23.07 -17.78 64.19
CA LEU A 278 23.76 -17.17 63.03
C LEU A 278 24.05 -18.18 61.91
N ASN A 279 24.52 -19.38 62.27
CA ASN A 279 24.88 -20.40 61.29
C ASN A 279 23.63 -20.98 60.61
N ALA A 280 22.54 -21.18 61.34
CA ALA A 280 21.26 -21.58 60.76
C ALA A 280 20.70 -20.52 59.80
N SER A 281 20.80 -19.23 60.15
CA SER A 281 20.41 -18.11 59.28
C SER A 281 21.26 -18.01 58.02
N ARG A 282 22.58 -18.27 58.11
CA ARG A 282 23.48 -18.33 56.93
C ARG A 282 23.07 -19.42 55.94
N PHE A 283 22.81 -20.63 56.45
CA PHE A 283 22.44 -21.76 55.60
C PHE A 283 21.09 -21.55 54.89
N THR A 284 20.08 -21.08 55.63
CA THR A 284 18.75 -20.78 55.07
C THR A 284 18.81 -19.66 54.03
N ALA A 285 19.58 -18.60 54.27
CA ALA A 285 19.76 -17.50 53.31
C ALA A 285 20.40 -17.97 52.00
N LEU A 286 21.46 -18.81 52.07
CA LEU A 286 22.11 -19.36 50.87
C LEU A 286 21.19 -20.31 50.08
N ALA A 287 20.44 -21.17 50.78
CA ALA A 287 19.51 -22.11 50.15
C ALA A 287 18.40 -21.39 49.36
N VAL A 288 17.82 -20.34 49.93
CA VAL A 288 16.76 -19.53 49.28
C VAL A 288 17.30 -18.80 48.04
N SER A 289 18.51 -18.25 48.11
CA SER A 289 19.12 -17.60 46.93
C SER A 289 19.44 -18.57 45.81
N LEU A 290 19.96 -19.76 46.13
CA LEU A 290 20.23 -20.77 45.10
C LEU A 290 18.94 -21.24 44.41
N LEU A 291 17.87 -21.48 45.18
CA LEU A 291 16.57 -21.86 44.64
C LEU A 291 15.99 -20.77 43.73
N SER A 292 16.09 -19.50 44.15
CA SER A 292 15.59 -18.36 43.37
C SER A 292 16.29 -18.22 42.02
N ILE A 293 17.62 -18.41 41.99
CA ILE A 293 18.41 -18.41 40.75
C ILE A 293 17.98 -19.56 39.83
N LEU A 294 17.76 -20.76 40.38
CA LEU A 294 17.40 -21.95 39.61
C LEU A 294 16.00 -21.81 38.97
N VAL A 295 15.00 -21.36 39.73
CA VAL A 295 13.64 -21.09 39.21
C VAL A 295 13.69 -20.01 38.12
N GLY A 296 14.51 -18.98 38.33
CA GLY A 296 14.74 -17.93 37.35
C GLY A 296 15.28 -18.40 36.01
N LEU A 297 16.32 -19.24 36.05
CA LEU A 297 16.93 -19.84 34.87
C LEU A 297 15.92 -20.70 34.09
N VAL A 298 15.10 -21.49 34.79
CA VAL A 298 14.07 -22.32 34.14
C VAL A 298 13.02 -21.46 33.44
N LEU A 299 12.47 -20.45 34.12
CA LEU A 299 11.48 -19.55 33.53
C LEU A 299 12.03 -18.75 32.35
N ALA A 300 13.27 -18.26 32.46
CA ALA A 300 13.96 -17.56 31.38
C ALA A 300 14.21 -18.48 30.17
N MET A 301 14.52 -19.76 30.40
CA MET A 301 14.73 -20.73 29.31
C MET A 301 13.42 -21.07 28.58
N LEU A 302 12.32 -21.26 29.30
CA LEU A 302 11.01 -21.58 28.72
C LEU A 302 10.48 -20.43 27.86
N THR A 303 10.54 -19.20 28.37
CA THR A 303 10.12 -17.99 27.64
C THR A 303 11.00 -17.73 26.42
N ALA A 304 12.33 -17.84 26.57
CA ALA A 304 13.27 -17.66 25.48
C ALA A 304 13.07 -18.67 24.33
N ARG A 305 12.80 -19.95 24.64
CA ARG A 305 12.48 -20.97 23.64
C ARG A 305 11.16 -20.66 22.93
N HIS A 306 10.10 -20.42 23.69
CA HIS A 306 8.77 -20.17 23.14
C HIS A 306 8.73 -18.97 22.18
N LEU A 307 9.41 -17.87 22.53
CA LEU A 307 9.47 -16.67 21.68
C LEU A 307 10.31 -16.90 20.42
N THR A 308 11.45 -17.59 20.55
CA THR A 308 12.37 -17.82 19.43
C THR A 308 11.77 -18.74 18.37
N ASP A 309 11.06 -19.80 18.79
CA ASP A 309 10.44 -20.73 17.84
C ASP A 309 9.35 -20.05 17.01
N ARG A 310 8.49 -19.24 17.65
CA ARG A 310 7.42 -18.49 16.95
C ARG A 310 7.99 -17.46 15.98
N ILE A 311 9.06 -16.75 16.34
CA ILE A 311 9.75 -15.83 15.43
C ILE A 311 10.35 -16.60 14.24
N ASN A 312 11.00 -17.74 14.48
CA ASN A 312 11.58 -18.55 13.41
C ASN A 312 10.52 -19.07 12.42
N THR A 313 9.32 -19.41 12.89
CA THR A 313 8.20 -19.78 12.00
C THR A 313 7.80 -18.64 11.07
N VAL A 314 7.67 -17.41 11.59
CA VAL A 314 7.36 -16.23 10.77
C VAL A 314 8.50 -15.94 9.79
N VAL A 315 9.76 -15.98 10.24
CA VAL A 315 10.94 -15.80 9.38
C VAL A 315 11.00 -16.86 8.28
N ALA A 316 10.69 -18.12 8.57
CA ALA A 316 10.61 -19.16 7.56
C ALA A 316 9.53 -18.86 6.52
N GLY A 317 8.36 -18.36 6.95
CA GLY A 317 7.30 -17.87 6.07
C GLY A 317 7.78 -16.73 5.16
N VAL A 318 8.40 -15.70 5.73
CA VAL A 318 8.98 -14.56 4.98
C VAL A 318 10.03 -15.04 3.96
N ASN A 319 10.93 -15.94 4.36
CA ASN A 319 11.96 -16.46 3.47
C ASN A 319 11.38 -17.24 2.28
N ARG A 320 10.25 -17.94 2.46
CA ARG A 320 9.52 -18.58 1.36
C ARG A 320 8.94 -17.55 0.41
N VAL A 321 8.30 -16.51 0.93
CA VAL A 321 7.79 -15.37 0.13
C VAL A 321 8.92 -14.71 -0.65
N ALA A 322 10.06 -14.46 -0.02
CA ALA A 322 11.25 -13.87 -0.66
C ALA A 322 11.87 -14.78 -1.73
N ALA A 323 11.74 -16.10 -1.59
CA ALA A 323 12.13 -17.07 -2.61
C ALA A 323 11.09 -17.25 -3.73
N GLY A 324 10.00 -16.46 -3.72
CA GLY A 324 8.93 -16.52 -4.72
C GLY A 324 7.84 -17.55 -4.41
N ASP A 325 7.91 -18.29 -3.30
CA ASP A 325 6.87 -19.26 -2.92
C ASP A 325 5.72 -18.56 -2.18
N LEU A 326 4.69 -18.20 -2.95
CA LEU A 326 3.47 -17.56 -2.47
C LEU A 326 2.35 -18.57 -2.19
N SER A 327 2.58 -19.87 -2.47
CA SER A 327 1.56 -20.92 -2.41
C SER A 327 1.23 -21.37 -0.99
N ALA A 328 2.16 -21.23 -0.05
CA ALA A 328 2.01 -21.69 1.32
C ALA A 328 1.60 -20.58 2.28
N ASP A 329 0.68 -20.91 3.19
CA ASP A 329 0.23 -19.99 4.23
C ASP A 329 1.28 -19.81 5.34
N ILE A 330 1.20 -18.67 6.03
CA ILE A 330 2.03 -18.35 7.20
C ILE A 330 1.20 -18.64 8.45
N PRO A 331 1.56 -19.64 9.29
CA PRO A 331 0.73 -20.06 10.41
C PRO A 331 0.53 -18.92 11.42
N LEU A 332 -0.73 -18.66 11.78
CA LEU A 332 -1.07 -17.75 12.88
C LEU A 332 -1.15 -18.55 14.17
N SER A 333 -0.40 -18.13 15.18
CA SER A 333 -0.50 -18.67 16.53
C SER A 333 -0.37 -17.52 17.53
N GLY A 334 -1.25 -17.47 18.53
CA GLY A 334 -1.29 -16.44 19.58
C GLY A 334 -2.09 -15.18 19.21
N ASN A 335 -2.12 -14.23 20.14
CA ASN A 335 -2.79 -12.92 20.05
C ASN A 335 -1.88 -11.77 20.54
N ASP A 336 -0.56 -11.92 20.35
CA ASP A 336 0.46 -10.95 20.75
C ASP A 336 1.12 -10.29 19.53
N GLU A 337 2.16 -9.48 19.75
CA GLU A 337 2.86 -8.74 18.70
C GLU A 337 3.48 -9.66 17.62
N ILE A 338 3.82 -10.91 17.98
CA ILE A 338 4.32 -11.89 17.02
C ILE A 338 3.19 -12.42 16.13
N ALA A 339 1.98 -12.59 16.70
CA ALA A 339 0.80 -12.95 15.92
C ALA A 339 0.38 -11.83 14.96
N ASP A 340 0.48 -10.56 15.38
CA ASP A 340 0.21 -9.42 14.51
C ASP A 340 1.24 -9.30 13.37
N LEU A 341 2.53 -9.54 13.66
CA LEU A 341 3.56 -9.64 12.63
C LEU A 341 3.27 -10.77 11.63
N ALA A 342 2.87 -11.95 12.12
CA ALA A 342 2.49 -13.08 11.26
C ALA A 342 1.28 -12.72 10.37
N ARG A 343 0.29 -11.99 10.91
CA ARG A 343 -0.92 -11.55 10.20
C ARG A 343 -0.60 -10.55 9.10
N ALA A 344 0.19 -9.53 9.41
CA ALA A 344 0.64 -8.54 8.42
C ALA A 344 1.46 -9.21 7.29
N THR A 345 2.33 -10.16 7.64
CA THR A 345 3.11 -10.91 6.65
C THR A 345 2.23 -11.81 5.78
N ARG A 346 1.22 -12.45 6.37
CA ARG A 346 0.23 -13.26 5.63
C ARG A 346 -0.56 -12.41 4.63
N GLU A 347 -1.01 -11.23 5.06
CA GLU A 347 -1.74 -10.30 4.18
C GLU A 347 -0.85 -9.81 3.03
N MET A 348 0.42 -9.47 3.31
CA MET A 348 1.40 -9.13 2.28
C MET A 348 1.60 -10.27 1.26
N ARG A 349 1.79 -11.51 1.72
CA ARG A 349 1.87 -12.69 0.84
C ARG A 349 0.62 -12.80 -0.04
N SER A 350 -0.57 -12.68 0.56
CA SER A 350 -1.83 -12.78 -0.19
C SER A 350 -1.93 -11.73 -1.29
N LYS A 351 -1.63 -10.46 -0.98
CA LYS A 351 -1.64 -9.39 -1.99
C LYS A 351 -0.61 -9.63 -3.10
N LEU A 352 0.59 -10.12 -2.77
CA LEU A 352 1.59 -10.49 -3.77
C LEU A 352 1.12 -11.66 -4.64
N HIS A 353 0.46 -12.65 -4.04
CA HIS A 353 -0.11 -13.79 -4.76
C HIS A 353 -1.15 -13.33 -5.78
N ASP A 354 -2.10 -12.50 -5.34
CA ASP A 354 -3.20 -12.02 -6.17
C ASP A 354 -2.68 -11.12 -7.30
N LEU A 355 -1.72 -10.24 -7.02
CA LEU A 355 -1.05 -9.43 -8.04
C LEU A 355 -0.32 -10.30 -9.08
N ALA A 356 0.43 -11.31 -8.65
CA ALA A 356 1.11 -12.22 -9.56
C ALA A 356 0.11 -13.03 -10.42
N ALA A 357 -0.98 -13.53 -9.81
CA ALA A 357 -2.04 -14.23 -10.52
C ALA A 357 -2.73 -13.34 -11.57
N GLU A 358 -3.03 -12.09 -11.22
CA GLU A 358 -3.65 -11.11 -12.11
C GLU A 358 -2.71 -10.73 -13.27
N VAL A 359 -1.42 -10.50 -13.01
CA VAL A 359 -0.42 -10.24 -14.06
C VAL A 359 -0.31 -11.42 -15.01
N ARG A 360 -0.31 -12.67 -14.51
CA ARG A 360 -0.32 -13.88 -15.36
C ARG A 360 -1.54 -13.94 -16.26
N ALA A 361 -2.73 -13.70 -15.69
CA ALA A 361 -3.98 -13.72 -16.45
C ALA A 361 -4.03 -12.62 -17.52
N ASN A 362 -3.56 -11.41 -17.18
CA ASN A 362 -3.50 -10.29 -18.12
C ASN A 362 -2.44 -10.51 -19.21
N ALA A 363 -1.29 -11.09 -18.89
CA ALA A 363 -0.31 -11.52 -19.90
C ALA A 363 -0.97 -12.51 -20.87
N ALA A 364 -1.59 -13.59 -20.40
CA ALA A 364 -2.27 -14.55 -21.27
C ALA A 364 -3.32 -13.89 -22.21
N LYS A 365 -4.10 -12.91 -21.70
CA LYS A 365 -5.03 -12.12 -22.53
C LYS A 365 -4.31 -11.28 -23.59
N VAL A 366 -3.21 -10.61 -23.24
CA VAL A 366 -2.39 -9.83 -24.19
C VAL A 366 -1.78 -10.74 -25.26
N HIS A 367 -1.31 -11.93 -24.89
CA HIS A 367 -0.80 -12.92 -25.85
C HIS A 367 -1.88 -13.36 -26.85
N ALA A 368 -3.07 -13.73 -26.35
CA ALA A 368 -4.19 -14.13 -27.20
C ALA A 368 -4.62 -12.99 -28.14
N ALA A 369 -4.75 -11.77 -27.62
CA ALA A 369 -5.08 -10.60 -28.44
C ALA A 369 -4.00 -10.31 -29.49
N ALA A 370 -2.72 -10.47 -29.15
CA ALA A 370 -1.63 -10.31 -30.11
C ALA A 370 -1.70 -11.35 -31.24
N GLN A 371 -2.02 -12.62 -30.93
CA GLN A 371 -2.22 -13.67 -31.94
C GLN A 371 -3.43 -13.39 -32.85
N GLU A 372 -4.54 -12.92 -32.28
CA GLU A 372 -5.71 -12.51 -33.05
C GLU A 372 -5.39 -11.36 -34.00
N ILE A 373 -4.66 -10.34 -33.52
CA ILE A 373 -4.15 -9.24 -34.36
C ILE A 373 -3.24 -9.79 -35.46
N ALA A 374 -2.35 -10.74 -35.18
CA ALA A 374 -1.50 -11.34 -36.21
C ALA A 374 -2.31 -12.02 -37.32
N GLY A 375 -3.35 -12.78 -36.97
CA GLY A 375 -4.23 -13.43 -37.93
C GLY A 375 -5.02 -12.43 -38.79
N THR A 376 -5.55 -11.36 -38.19
CA THR A 376 -6.27 -10.31 -38.94
C THR A 376 -5.36 -9.52 -39.90
N VAL A 377 -4.11 -9.28 -39.50
CA VAL A 377 -3.09 -8.62 -40.33
C VAL A 377 -2.79 -9.41 -41.60
N GLU A 378 -2.69 -10.74 -41.54
CA GLU A 378 -2.50 -11.58 -42.73
C GLU A 378 -3.68 -11.47 -43.71
N GLY A 379 -4.91 -11.50 -43.20
CA GLY A 379 -6.12 -11.29 -44.02
C GLY A 379 -6.13 -9.91 -44.68
N GLN A 380 -5.77 -8.85 -43.95
CA GLN A 380 -5.74 -7.49 -44.47
C GLN A 380 -4.66 -7.30 -45.55
N ALA A 381 -3.52 -7.99 -45.45
CA ALA A 381 -2.47 -7.96 -46.46
C ALA A 381 -2.94 -8.52 -47.80
N ALA A 382 -3.69 -9.63 -47.77
CA ALA A 382 -4.30 -10.22 -48.95
C ALA A 382 -5.32 -9.26 -49.60
N ILE A 383 -6.17 -8.62 -48.78
CA ILE A 383 -7.14 -7.62 -49.25
C ILE A 383 -6.45 -6.43 -49.92
N SER A 384 -5.37 -5.90 -49.34
CA SER A 384 -4.62 -4.77 -49.92
C SER A 384 -3.97 -5.14 -51.28
N THR A 385 -3.49 -6.38 -51.40
CA THR A 385 -2.94 -6.90 -52.68
C THR A 385 -4.05 -6.99 -53.73
N GLN A 386 -5.21 -7.56 -53.39
CA GLN A 386 -6.35 -7.68 -54.30
C GLN A 386 -6.92 -6.31 -54.69
N MET A 387 -6.97 -5.36 -53.76
CA MET A 387 -7.37 -3.98 -54.06
C MET A 387 -6.45 -3.35 -55.10
N SER A 388 -5.14 -3.59 -55.00
CA SER A 388 -4.17 -3.06 -55.95
C SER A 388 -4.37 -3.64 -57.36
N SER A 389 -4.68 -4.94 -57.49
CA SER A 389 -5.00 -5.53 -58.79
C SER A 389 -6.32 -5.00 -59.36
N SER A 390 -7.36 -4.87 -58.54
CA SER A 390 -8.65 -4.33 -58.98
C SER A 390 -8.53 -2.88 -59.43
N VAL A 391 -7.75 -2.06 -58.72
CA VAL A 391 -7.51 -0.67 -59.12
C VAL A 391 -6.74 -0.59 -60.44
N ALA A 392 -5.77 -1.47 -60.67
CA ALA A 392 -5.07 -1.54 -61.95
C ALA A 392 -6.03 -1.89 -63.11
N GLU A 393 -6.90 -2.87 -62.91
CA GLU A 393 -7.91 -3.27 -63.91
C GLU A 393 -8.92 -2.14 -64.22
N ILE A 394 -9.41 -1.44 -63.18
CA ILE A 394 -10.31 -0.29 -63.35
C ILE A 394 -9.57 0.86 -64.07
N THR A 395 -8.28 1.05 -63.79
CA THR A 395 -7.49 2.09 -64.48
C THR A 395 -7.41 1.80 -65.97
N THR A 396 -7.07 0.56 -66.36
CA THR A 396 -7.01 0.15 -67.77
C THR A 396 -8.35 0.36 -68.47
N THR A 397 -9.45 -0.07 -67.85
CA THR A 397 -10.80 0.11 -68.43
C THR A 397 -11.19 1.58 -68.57
N MET A 398 -10.76 2.46 -67.66
CA MET A 398 -11.00 3.91 -67.78
C MET A 398 -10.13 4.55 -68.87
N GLU A 399 -8.91 4.08 -69.08
CA GLU A 399 -8.05 4.50 -70.20
C GLU A 399 -8.66 4.08 -71.54
N GLU A 400 -9.14 2.85 -71.66
CA GLU A 400 -9.87 2.36 -72.83
C GLU A 400 -11.16 3.16 -73.08
N LEU A 401 -11.91 3.49 -72.03
CA LEU A 401 -13.12 4.32 -72.14
C LEU A 401 -12.81 5.74 -72.63
N SER A 402 -11.70 6.33 -72.18
CA SER A 402 -11.22 7.66 -72.62
C SER A 402 -10.79 7.65 -74.09
N ALA A 403 -10.13 6.57 -74.53
CA ALA A 403 -9.77 6.37 -75.93
C ALA A 403 -11.01 6.19 -76.82
N SER A 404 -11.94 5.32 -76.42
CA SER A 404 -13.22 5.10 -77.12
C SER A 404 -14.06 6.38 -77.21
N SER A 405 -14.10 7.16 -76.12
CA SER A 405 -14.75 8.49 -76.14
C SER A 405 -14.10 9.42 -77.17
N THR A 406 -12.76 9.43 -77.27
CA THR A 406 -12.09 10.25 -78.28
C THR A 406 -12.49 9.83 -79.70
N GLN A 407 -12.56 8.52 -79.98
CA GLN A 407 -13.01 8.01 -81.27
C GLN A 407 -14.47 8.35 -81.59
N ILE A 408 -15.38 8.25 -80.62
CA ILE A 408 -16.79 8.61 -80.80
C ILE A 408 -16.94 10.11 -81.09
N ALA A 409 -16.15 10.97 -80.46
CA ALA A 409 -16.15 12.40 -80.72
C ALA A 409 -15.69 12.71 -82.16
N ASP A 410 -14.62 12.05 -82.63
CA ASP A 410 -14.12 12.19 -84.01
C ASP A 410 -15.13 11.68 -85.04
N HIS A 411 -15.76 10.53 -84.78
CA HIS A 411 -16.83 10.00 -85.64
C HIS A 411 -18.05 10.93 -85.68
N SER A 412 -18.45 11.49 -84.53
CA SER A 412 -19.56 12.46 -84.47
C SER A 412 -19.26 13.71 -85.31
N LYS A 413 -18.01 14.18 -85.31
CA LYS A 413 -17.58 15.28 -86.18
C LYS A 413 -17.70 14.90 -87.66
N SER A 414 -17.26 13.70 -88.05
CA SER A 414 -17.44 13.21 -89.42
C SER A 414 -18.92 13.12 -89.82
N VAL A 415 -19.82 12.73 -88.91
CA VAL A 415 -21.27 12.71 -89.17
C VAL A 415 -21.81 14.12 -89.41
N VAL A 416 -21.36 15.11 -88.63
CA VAL A 416 -21.71 16.53 -88.86
C VAL A 416 -21.28 16.99 -90.25
N ASP A 417 -20.06 16.67 -90.68
CA ASP A 417 -19.54 17.08 -91.98
C ASP A 417 -20.38 16.45 -93.13
N ILE A 418 -20.71 15.16 -93.04
CA ILE A 418 -21.54 14.45 -94.01
C ILE A 418 -22.98 14.99 -94.02
N ALA A 419 -23.55 15.30 -92.86
CA ALA A 419 -24.90 15.85 -92.76
C ALA A 419 -24.97 17.26 -93.35
N ASN A 420 -23.94 18.10 -93.14
CA ASN A 420 -23.84 19.42 -93.76
C ASN A 420 -23.71 19.32 -95.28
N GLN A 421 -22.93 18.37 -95.80
CA GLN A 421 -22.83 18.12 -97.24
C GLN A 421 -24.18 17.68 -97.82
N THR A 422 -24.89 16.77 -97.13
CA THR A 422 -26.23 16.30 -97.53
C THR A 422 -27.24 17.45 -97.56
N LEU A 423 -27.17 18.37 -96.59
CA LEU A 423 -28.00 19.56 -96.52
C LEU A 423 -27.75 20.51 -97.71
N ASP A 424 -26.48 20.74 -98.07
CA ASP A 424 -26.11 21.56 -99.23
C ASP A 424 -26.56 20.93 -100.55
N ASP A 425 -26.31 19.63 -100.75
CA ASP A 425 -26.71 18.92 -101.98
C ASP A 425 -28.23 18.85 -102.13
N SER A 426 -28.96 18.66 -101.03
CA SER A 426 -30.42 18.64 -101.05
C SER A 426 -31.00 20.02 -101.35
N ARG A 427 -30.40 21.11 -100.85
CA ARG A 427 -30.79 22.49 -101.18
C ARG A 427 -30.59 22.80 -102.65
N LYS A 428 -29.43 22.44 -103.21
CA LYS A 428 -29.16 22.55 -104.65
C LYS A 428 -30.17 21.73 -105.46
N GLY A 429 -30.51 20.53 -105.00
CA GLY A 429 -31.56 19.70 -105.57
C GLY A 429 -32.93 20.41 -105.58
N THR A 430 -33.34 20.98 -104.44
CA THR A 430 -34.62 21.72 -104.34
C THR A 430 -34.66 22.90 -105.28
N GLU A 431 -33.58 23.68 -105.39
CA GLU A 431 -33.46 24.81 -106.34
C GLU A 431 -33.57 24.36 -107.81
N ALA A 432 -32.90 23.25 -108.16
CA ALA A 432 -33.00 22.65 -109.49
C ALA A 432 -34.45 22.21 -109.78
N MET A 433 -35.14 21.59 -108.81
CA MET A 433 -36.54 21.18 -108.97
C MET A 433 -37.51 22.36 -109.08
N GLN A 434 -37.27 23.46 -108.35
CA GLN A 434 -38.03 24.70 -108.52
C GLN A 434 -37.87 25.26 -109.93
N THR A 435 -36.65 25.20 -110.49
CA THR A 435 -36.39 25.58 -111.88
C THR A 435 -37.17 24.70 -112.86
N VAL A 436 -37.17 23.37 -112.66
CA VAL A 436 -37.95 22.42 -113.49
C VAL A 436 -39.45 22.70 -113.41
N LEU A 437 -39.98 22.98 -112.22
CA LEU A 437 -41.39 23.34 -112.03
C LEU A 437 -41.77 24.62 -112.79
N GLY A 438 -40.91 25.63 -112.77
CA GLY A 438 -41.06 26.84 -113.58
C GLY A 438 -41.13 26.52 -115.07
N ARG A 439 -40.16 25.75 -115.58
CA ARG A 439 -40.13 25.32 -117.00
C ARG A 439 -41.33 24.47 -117.40
N MET A 440 -41.83 23.61 -116.53
CA MET A 440 -43.05 22.82 -116.79
C MET A 440 -44.29 23.71 -116.87
N SER A 441 -44.35 24.79 -116.06
CA SER A 441 -45.42 25.77 -116.17
C SER A 441 -45.36 26.54 -117.49
N ASP A 442 -44.16 26.89 -117.96
CA ASP A 442 -43.96 27.52 -119.28
C ASP A 442 -44.42 26.58 -120.40
N ILE A 443 -43.95 25.33 -120.40
CA ILE A 443 -44.32 24.32 -121.41
C ILE A 443 -45.84 24.07 -121.40
N ARG A 444 -46.48 24.06 -120.23
CA ARG A 444 -47.94 23.94 -120.11
C ARG A 444 -48.65 25.13 -120.78
N ALA A 445 -48.17 26.35 -120.56
CA ALA A 445 -48.73 27.55 -121.16
C ALA A 445 -48.56 27.53 -122.69
N ASP A 446 -47.38 27.16 -123.18
CA ASP A 446 -47.10 27.03 -124.62
C ASP A 446 -47.99 25.97 -125.28
N ASN A 447 -48.15 24.79 -124.67
CA ASN A 447 -49.02 23.73 -125.18
C ASN A 447 -50.50 24.15 -125.20
N GLN A 448 -50.96 24.90 -124.19
CA GLN A 448 -52.32 25.45 -124.15
C GLN A 448 -52.53 26.50 -125.25
N HIS A 449 -51.54 27.36 -125.50
CA HIS A 449 -51.57 28.31 -126.60
C HIS A 449 -51.62 27.61 -127.96
N SER A 450 -50.76 26.61 -128.20
CA SER A 450 -50.79 25.81 -129.44
C SER A 450 -52.11 25.08 -129.65
N LEU A 451 -52.70 24.51 -128.59
CA LEU A 451 -54.04 23.91 -128.67
C LEU A 451 -55.10 24.91 -129.15
N GLN A 452 -55.04 26.15 -128.66
CA GLN A 452 -55.96 27.21 -129.07
C GLN A 452 -55.79 27.57 -130.56
N GLU A 453 -54.56 27.71 -131.04
CA GLU A 453 -54.26 27.96 -132.46
C GLU A 453 -54.69 26.81 -133.37
N ILE A 454 -54.50 25.55 -132.95
CA ILE A 454 -54.93 24.35 -133.68
C ILE A 454 -56.46 24.32 -133.81
N VAL A 455 -57.19 24.63 -132.73
CA VAL A 455 -58.66 24.70 -132.75
C VAL A 455 -59.15 25.82 -133.67
N GLU A 456 -58.50 26.99 -133.65
CA GLU A 456 -58.82 28.08 -134.56
C GLU A 456 -58.57 27.69 -136.03
N LEU A 457 -57.45 27.01 -136.31
CA LEU A 457 -57.15 26.47 -137.64
C LEU A 457 -58.20 25.45 -138.10
N GLY A 458 -58.69 24.60 -137.17
CA GLY A 458 -59.78 23.66 -137.42
C GLY A 458 -61.07 24.36 -137.82
N ALA A 459 -61.43 25.44 -137.13
CA ALA A 459 -62.59 26.26 -137.47
C ALA A 459 -62.45 26.91 -138.85
N LYS A 460 -61.28 27.48 -139.18
CA LYS A 460 -60.99 28.06 -140.50
C LYS A 460 -61.03 27.02 -141.61
N SER A 461 -60.48 25.82 -141.39
CA SER A 461 -60.52 24.71 -142.34
C SER A 461 -61.97 24.27 -142.63
N LYS A 462 -62.83 24.21 -141.60
CA LYS A 462 -64.26 23.91 -141.77
C LYS A 462 -65.00 24.99 -142.55
N GLN A 463 -64.65 26.26 -142.35
CA GLN A 463 -65.18 27.37 -143.16
C GLN A 463 -64.77 27.22 -144.64
N ILE A 464 -63.52 26.84 -144.92
CA ILE A 464 -63.05 26.59 -146.28
C ILE A 464 -63.81 25.42 -146.93
N SER A 465 -64.00 24.30 -146.23
CA SER A 465 -64.87 23.20 -146.73
C SER A 465 -66.25 23.72 -147.13
N LYS A 466 -66.86 24.58 -146.30
CA LYS A 466 -68.18 25.13 -146.60
C LYS A 466 -68.18 26.01 -147.85
N VAL A 467 -67.10 26.77 -148.07
CA VAL A 467 -66.93 27.56 -149.30
C VAL A 467 -66.76 26.62 -150.51
N MET A 468 -66.01 25.53 -150.39
CA MET A 468 -65.84 24.55 -151.48
C MET A 468 -67.17 23.88 -151.87
N GLU A 469 -68.01 23.50 -150.90
CA GLU A 469 -69.36 22.98 -151.16
C GLU A 469 -70.20 23.96 -152.01
N ILE A 470 -70.12 25.27 -151.68
CA ILE A 470 -70.84 26.31 -152.41
C ILE A 470 -70.28 26.45 -153.83
N ILE A 471 -68.96 26.45 -154.01
CA ILE A 471 -68.34 26.55 -155.35
C ILE A 471 -68.71 25.34 -156.20
N ASN A 472 -68.67 24.13 -155.62
CA ASN A 472 -69.05 22.91 -156.34
C ASN A 472 -70.53 22.95 -156.75
N ALA A 473 -71.43 23.38 -155.86
CA ALA A 473 -72.84 23.61 -156.19
C ALA A 473 -73.03 24.66 -157.30
N VAL A 474 -72.24 25.74 -157.30
CA VAL A 474 -72.26 26.75 -158.37
C VAL A 474 -71.69 26.18 -159.68
N ALA A 475 -70.65 25.37 -159.63
CA ALA A 475 -70.06 24.71 -160.79
C ALA A 475 -71.04 23.70 -161.42
N ASP A 476 -71.70 22.87 -160.62
CA ASP A 476 -72.76 21.96 -161.05
C ASP A 476 -73.95 22.72 -161.66
N GLN A 477 -74.36 23.82 -161.04
CA GLN A 477 -75.40 24.68 -161.58
C GLN A 477 -74.97 25.32 -162.90
N THR A 478 -73.72 25.78 -163.00
CA THR A 478 -73.14 26.35 -164.23
C THR A 478 -73.05 25.30 -165.34
N LYS A 479 -72.68 24.06 -165.00
CA LYS A 479 -72.65 22.91 -165.90
C LYS A 479 -74.04 22.58 -166.44
N LEU A 480 -75.08 22.63 -165.60
CA LEU A 480 -76.47 22.49 -166.00
C LEU A 480 -76.95 23.62 -166.92
N ILE A 481 -76.62 24.88 -166.57
CA ILE A 481 -76.95 26.05 -167.42
C ILE A 481 -76.26 25.92 -168.78
N ALA A 482 -74.97 25.57 -168.79
CA ALA A 482 -74.19 25.38 -170.01
C ALA A 482 -74.72 24.23 -170.86
N PHE A 483 -75.15 23.12 -170.23
CA PHE A 483 -75.81 22.02 -170.92
C PHE A 483 -77.12 22.45 -171.58
N ASN A 484 -77.99 23.15 -170.85
CA ASN A 484 -79.24 23.68 -171.39
C ASN A 484 -78.99 24.69 -172.52
N ALA A 485 -77.99 25.56 -172.37
CA ALA A 485 -77.60 26.51 -173.41
C ALA A 485 -77.02 25.82 -174.65
N ALA A 486 -76.25 24.74 -174.49
CA ALA A 486 -75.74 23.94 -175.61
C ALA A 486 -76.87 23.21 -176.35
N LEU A 487 -77.88 22.72 -175.61
CA LEU A 487 -79.08 22.08 -176.14
C LEU A 487 -79.92 23.08 -176.97
N GLU A 488 -80.16 24.28 -176.44
CA GLU A 488 -80.90 25.36 -177.13
C GLU A 488 -80.10 25.94 -178.33
N ALA A 489 -78.78 25.99 -178.22
CA ALA A 489 -77.93 26.36 -179.35
C ALA A 489 -77.96 25.30 -180.47
N SER A 490 -78.16 24.02 -180.13
CA SER A 490 -78.33 22.93 -181.09
C SER A 490 -79.72 22.94 -181.74
N SER A 491 -80.77 23.41 -181.04
CA SER A 491 -82.12 23.54 -181.60
C SER A 491 -82.24 24.72 -182.57
N ALA A 492 -81.44 25.78 -182.41
CA ALA A 492 -81.41 26.98 -183.27
C ALA A 492 -80.69 26.81 -184.63
N GLY A 493 -80.19 25.61 -184.97
CA GLY A 493 -79.58 25.32 -186.28
C GLY A 493 -78.32 26.13 -186.58
N GLU A 494 -78.17 26.64 -187.83
CA GLU A 494 -76.92 27.29 -188.28
C GLU A 494 -76.56 28.57 -187.50
N ALA A 495 -77.56 29.31 -186.99
CA ALA A 495 -77.35 30.52 -186.19
C ALA A 495 -76.80 30.24 -184.79
N GLY A 496 -77.10 29.06 -184.21
CA GLY A 496 -76.69 28.66 -182.87
C GLY A 496 -75.27 28.09 -182.77
N LYS A 497 -74.60 27.82 -183.89
CA LYS A 497 -73.31 27.10 -183.94
C LYS A 497 -72.20 27.77 -183.11
N ARG A 498 -72.11 29.11 -183.12
CA ARG A 498 -71.14 29.86 -182.27
C ARG A 498 -71.52 29.82 -180.79
N PHE A 499 -72.80 29.86 -180.46
CA PHE A 499 -73.28 29.76 -179.08
C PHE A 499 -73.07 28.35 -178.49
N SER A 500 -73.22 27.30 -179.30
CA SER A 500 -72.98 25.92 -178.89
C SER A 500 -71.50 25.69 -178.50
N VAL A 501 -70.56 26.28 -179.23
CA VAL A 501 -69.13 26.24 -178.89
C VAL A 501 -68.84 26.95 -177.56
N VAL A 502 -69.43 28.13 -177.33
CA VAL A 502 -69.27 28.86 -176.06
C VAL A 502 -69.88 28.08 -174.89
N ALA A 503 -71.08 27.49 -175.08
CA ALA A 503 -71.72 26.67 -174.06
C ALA A 503 -70.91 25.39 -173.74
N GLY A 504 -70.29 24.77 -174.75
CA GLY A 504 -69.36 23.66 -174.56
C GLY A 504 -68.12 24.05 -173.76
N GLU A 505 -67.56 25.23 -174.00
CA GLU A 505 -66.41 25.73 -173.25
C GLU A 505 -66.76 26.11 -171.81
N ILE A 506 -67.95 26.70 -171.57
CA ILE A 506 -68.46 26.96 -170.20
C ILE A 506 -68.66 25.64 -169.45
N ARG A 507 -69.21 24.60 -170.11
CA ARG A 507 -69.36 23.27 -169.51
C ARG A 507 -68.00 22.67 -169.15
N ARG A 508 -67.03 22.73 -170.06
CA ARG A 508 -65.66 22.23 -169.81
C ARG A 508 -64.99 22.97 -168.65
N LEU A 509 -65.19 24.29 -168.56
CA LEU A 509 -64.71 25.10 -167.45
C LEU A 509 -65.39 24.71 -166.13
N ALA A 510 -66.71 24.50 -166.14
CA ALA A 510 -67.45 24.03 -164.96
C ALA A 510 -66.99 22.64 -164.51
N ASP A 511 -66.78 21.70 -165.44
CA ASP A 511 -66.20 20.37 -165.16
C ASP A 511 -64.80 20.49 -164.52
N SER A 512 -63.94 21.37 -165.04
CA SER A 512 -62.61 21.63 -164.49
C SER A 512 -62.65 22.31 -163.11
N VAL A 513 -63.63 23.18 -162.86
CA VAL A 513 -63.87 23.78 -161.53
C VAL A 513 -64.32 22.70 -160.55
N THR A 514 -65.29 21.85 -160.90
CA THR A 514 -65.75 20.73 -160.06
C THR A 514 -64.61 19.79 -159.69
N GLU A 515 -63.79 19.38 -160.67
CA GLU A 515 -62.60 18.54 -160.45
C GLU A 515 -61.60 19.21 -159.50
N SER A 516 -61.24 20.47 -159.76
CA SER A 516 -60.31 21.23 -158.91
C SER A 516 -60.85 21.44 -157.49
N THR A 517 -62.15 21.72 -157.34
CA THR A 517 -62.77 21.85 -156.02
C THR A 517 -62.82 20.52 -155.27
N GLY A 518 -62.98 19.39 -155.96
CA GLY A 518 -62.91 18.07 -155.37
C GLY A 518 -61.51 17.72 -154.86
N GLU A 519 -60.46 18.11 -155.60
CA GLU A 519 -59.08 18.00 -155.12
C GLU A 519 -58.82 18.87 -153.89
N ILE A 520 -59.29 20.13 -153.88
CA ILE A 520 -59.17 21.02 -152.72
C ILE A 520 -59.95 20.47 -151.53
N GLU A 521 -61.18 19.97 -151.73
CA GLU A 521 -62.00 19.37 -150.68
C GLU A 521 -61.30 18.15 -150.04
N SER A 522 -60.69 17.29 -150.86
CA SER A 522 -59.86 16.17 -150.39
C SER A 522 -58.68 16.66 -149.55
N LYS A 523 -57.97 17.70 -149.99
CA LYS A 523 -56.85 18.30 -149.23
C LYS A 523 -57.29 18.95 -147.92
N ILE A 524 -58.46 19.60 -147.91
CA ILE A 524 -59.05 20.17 -146.69
C ILE A 524 -59.44 19.06 -145.71
N SER A 525 -59.98 17.94 -146.21
CA SER A 525 -60.25 16.74 -145.39
C SER A 525 -58.97 16.18 -144.76
N GLU A 526 -57.88 16.04 -145.53
CA GLU A 526 -56.56 15.64 -145.01
C GLU A 526 -56.05 16.60 -143.92
N ILE A 527 -56.28 17.91 -144.07
CA ILE A 527 -55.95 18.94 -143.06
C ILE A 527 -56.80 18.78 -141.81
N GLN A 528 -58.11 18.57 -141.93
CA GLN A 528 -59.02 18.36 -140.79
C GLN A 528 -58.65 17.11 -139.99
N ASP A 529 -58.34 16.01 -140.67
CA ASP A 529 -57.84 14.78 -140.04
C ASP A 529 -56.53 15.02 -139.29
N SER A 530 -55.62 15.81 -139.88
CA SER A 530 -54.35 16.16 -139.26
C SER A 530 -54.54 17.06 -138.03
N ILE A 531 -55.48 18.00 -138.07
CA ILE A 531 -55.88 18.84 -136.92
C ILE A 531 -56.45 17.97 -135.80
N SER A 532 -57.34 17.03 -136.11
CA SER A 532 -57.90 16.08 -135.13
C SER A 532 -56.80 15.28 -134.43
N ARG A 533 -55.84 14.75 -135.20
CA ARG A 533 -54.66 14.06 -134.64
C ARG A 533 -53.79 14.99 -133.77
N LEU A 534 -53.60 16.24 -134.17
CA LEU A 534 -52.83 17.23 -133.40
C LEU A 534 -53.51 17.58 -132.07
N VAL A 535 -54.83 17.72 -132.03
CA VAL A 535 -55.59 17.93 -130.78
C VAL A 535 -55.38 16.76 -129.82
N ILE A 536 -55.61 15.52 -130.27
CA ILE A 536 -55.42 14.31 -129.45
C ILE A 536 -53.98 14.23 -128.91
N THR A 537 -52.99 14.51 -129.77
CA THR A 537 -51.57 14.47 -129.40
C THR A 537 -51.23 15.56 -128.38
N SER A 538 -51.79 16.76 -128.53
CA SER A 538 -51.55 17.89 -127.62
C SER A 538 -52.27 17.75 -126.28
N GLU A 539 -53.46 17.14 -126.25
CA GLU A 539 -54.15 16.75 -125.00
C GLU A 539 -53.36 15.67 -124.26
N LYS A 540 -52.85 14.67 -124.98
CA LYS A 540 -51.92 13.67 -124.41
C LYS A 540 -50.65 14.34 -123.87
N GLY A 541 -50.12 15.34 -124.59
CA GLY A 541 -49.01 16.19 -124.15
C GLY A 541 -49.33 16.92 -122.85
N ALA A 542 -50.50 17.55 -122.75
CA ALA A 542 -50.97 18.24 -121.53
C ALA A 542 -51.01 17.30 -120.32
N ASN A 543 -51.53 16.09 -120.50
CA ASN A 543 -51.53 15.06 -119.44
C ASN A 543 -50.11 14.67 -119.02
N GLY A 544 -49.18 14.53 -119.98
CA GLY A 544 -47.77 14.27 -119.71
C GLY A 544 -47.09 15.40 -118.91
N ILE A 545 -47.36 16.66 -119.27
CA ILE A 545 -46.85 17.84 -118.57
C ILE A 545 -47.41 17.91 -117.13
N ALA A 546 -48.71 17.65 -116.95
CA ALA A 546 -49.34 17.61 -115.63
C ALA A 546 -48.74 16.52 -114.73
N ALA A 547 -48.51 15.31 -115.28
CA ALA A 547 -47.84 14.23 -114.57
C ALA A 547 -46.39 14.61 -114.21
N GLY A 548 -45.65 15.23 -115.13
CA GLY A 548 -44.29 15.71 -114.90
C GLY A 548 -44.20 16.80 -113.84
N THR A 549 -45.19 17.70 -113.80
CA THR A 549 -45.31 18.75 -112.77
C THR A 549 -45.54 18.13 -111.38
N THR A 550 -46.48 17.20 -111.27
CA THR A 550 -46.77 16.50 -110.01
C THR A 550 -45.55 15.70 -109.51
N ALA A 551 -44.90 14.95 -110.39
CA ALA A 551 -43.69 14.20 -110.04
C ALA A 551 -42.58 15.14 -109.57
N SER A 552 -42.39 16.27 -110.25
CA SER A 552 -41.38 17.26 -109.87
C SER A 552 -41.67 17.92 -108.52
N ALA A 553 -42.93 18.23 -108.23
CA ALA A 553 -43.35 18.78 -106.94
C ALA A 553 -43.14 17.79 -105.79
N ASN A 554 -43.46 16.51 -105.99
CA ASN A 554 -43.22 15.47 -105.00
C ASN A 554 -41.72 15.29 -104.73
N THR A 555 -40.87 15.30 -105.76
CA THR A 555 -39.42 15.24 -105.58
C THR A 555 -38.89 16.45 -104.79
N ALA A 556 -39.39 17.66 -105.05
CA ALA A 556 -39.02 18.85 -104.28
C ALA A 556 -39.42 18.73 -102.80
N ASN A 557 -40.59 18.15 -102.49
CA ASN A 557 -41.01 17.89 -101.12
C ASN A 557 -40.09 16.89 -100.42
N HIS A 558 -39.73 15.78 -101.07
CA HIS A 558 -38.80 14.81 -100.51
C HIS A 558 -37.40 15.40 -100.26
N LEU A 559 -36.91 16.27 -101.14
CA LEU A 559 -35.64 16.97 -100.91
C LEU A 559 -35.70 17.90 -99.69
N ASN A 560 -36.83 18.58 -99.45
CA ASN A 560 -37.03 19.37 -98.25
C ASN A 560 -37.10 18.52 -96.97
N GLU A 561 -37.71 17.32 -97.03
CA GLU A 561 -37.68 16.35 -95.92
C GLU A 561 -36.24 15.89 -95.61
N ILE A 562 -35.42 15.67 -96.63
CA ILE A 562 -34.00 15.34 -96.47
C ILE A 562 -33.24 16.51 -95.81
N VAL A 563 -33.49 17.76 -96.21
CA VAL A 563 -32.91 18.95 -95.56
C VAL A 563 -33.25 18.98 -94.07
N SER A 564 -34.52 18.76 -93.70
CA SER A 564 -34.94 18.72 -92.29
C SER A 564 -34.24 17.60 -91.53
N THR A 565 -34.18 16.40 -92.12
CA THR A 565 -33.54 15.23 -91.51
C THR A 565 -32.04 15.42 -91.33
N ALA A 566 -31.34 15.97 -92.32
CA ALA A 566 -29.92 16.29 -92.25
C ALA A 566 -29.61 17.32 -91.14
N SER A 567 -30.49 18.32 -90.95
CA SER A 567 -30.38 19.26 -89.84
C SER A 567 -30.54 18.57 -88.47
N HIS A 568 -31.50 17.65 -88.33
CA HIS A 568 -31.66 16.87 -87.10
C HIS A 568 -30.45 15.98 -86.82
N THR A 569 -29.91 15.31 -87.85
CA THR A 569 -28.69 14.50 -87.74
C THR A 569 -27.50 15.33 -87.26
N THR A 570 -27.34 16.54 -87.78
CA THR A 570 -26.28 17.48 -87.35
C THR A 570 -26.39 17.81 -85.87
N ASN A 571 -27.58 18.18 -85.39
CA ASN A 571 -27.81 18.51 -83.99
C ASN A 571 -27.56 17.30 -83.07
N ALA A 572 -28.04 16.11 -83.47
CA ALA A 572 -27.82 14.89 -82.70
C ALA A 572 -26.34 14.53 -82.60
N ALA A 573 -25.60 14.61 -83.70
CA ALA A 573 -24.16 14.34 -83.71
C ALA A 573 -23.36 15.34 -82.85
N GLN A 574 -23.73 16.63 -82.85
CA GLN A 574 -23.13 17.62 -81.95
C GLN A 574 -23.39 17.30 -80.48
N GLN A 575 -24.61 16.87 -80.13
CA GLN A 575 -24.95 16.50 -78.76
C GLN A 575 -24.21 15.24 -78.30
N ILE A 576 -24.02 14.25 -79.19
CA ILE A 576 -23.18 13.07 -78.92
C ILE A 576 -21.75 13.52 -78.65
N SER A 577 -21.15 14.34 -79.53
CA SER A 577 -19.80 14.86 -79.34
C SER A 577 -19.60 15.55 -77.99
N LEU A 578 -20.56 16.40 -77.58
CA LEU A 578 -20.52 17.08 -76.27
C LEU A 578 -20.59 16.08 -75.10
N SER A 579 -21.51 15.13 -75.16
CA SER A 579 -21.70 14.10 -74.12
C SER A 579 -20.46 13.22 -73.99
N THR A 580 -19.83 12.89 -75.11
CA THR A 580 -18.61 12.11 -75.17
C THR A 580 -17.40 12.88 -74.63
N GLN A 581 -17.32 14.20 -74.86
CA GLN A 581 -16.30 15.04 -74.24
C GLN A 581 -16.45 15.10 -72.70
N GLN A 582 -17.69 15.10 -72.21
CA GLN A 582 -17.98 14.97 -70.78
C GLN A 582 -17.57 13.59 -70.24
N GLN A 583 -17.88 12.50 -70.95
CA GLN A 583 -17.43 11.15 -70.58
C GLN A 583 -15.91 11.06 -70.47
N LYS A 584 -15.17 11.60 -71.45
CA LYS A 584 -13.70 11.66 -71.40
C LYS A 584 -13.18 12.39 -70.15
N THR A 585 -13.81 13.52 -69.82
CA THR A 585 -13.45 14.30 -68.63
C THR A 585 -13.72 13.50 -67.35
N ALA A 586 -14.88 12.84 -67.27
CA ALA A 586 -15.24 11.99 -66.14
C ALA A 586 -14.29 10.79 -65.99
N SER A 587 -13.94 10.11 -67.08
CA SER A 587 -12.96 9.01 -67.07
C SER A 587 -11.61 9.47 -66.54
N ASN A 588 -11.12 10.63 -66.96
CA ASN A 588 -9.86 11.19 -66.45
C ASN A 588 -9.94 11.52 -64.95
N GLN A 589 -11.08 12.03 -64.46
CA GLN A 589 -11.29 12.28 -63.03
C GLN A 589 -11.30 10.97 -62.22
N VAL A 590 -11.91 9.91 -62.76
CA VAL A 590 -11.88 8.58 -62.13
C VAL A 590 -10.45 8.05 -62.06
N VAL A 591 -9.63 8.19 -63.11
CA VAL A 591 -8.21 7.81 -63.09
C VAL A 591 -7.43 8.56 -62.00
N VAL A 592 -7.70 9.85 -61.80
CA VAL A 592 -7.08 10.62 -60.70
C VAL A 592 -7.49 10.06 -59.33
N ALA A 593 -8.78 9.78 -59.12
CA ALA A 593 -9.26 9.18 -57.88
C ALA A 593 -8.67 7.79 -57.63
N LEU A 594 -8.50 6.97 -58.67
CA LEU A 594 -7.85 5.66 -58.57
C LEU A 594 -6.39 5.77 -58.12
N ARG A 595 -5.65 6.79 -58.57
CA ARG A 595 -4.27 7.04 -58.08
C ARG A 595 -4.23 7.35 -56.59
N GLU A 596 -5.21 8.09 -56.07
CA GLU A 596 -5.34 8.32 -54.63
C GLU A 596 -5.62 7.02 -53.87
N ILE A 597 -6.47 6.14 -54.43
CA ILE A 597 -6.71 4.81 -53.85
C ILE A 597 -5.45 3.95 -53.84
N VAL A 598 -4.63 3.96 -54.90
CA VAL A 598 -3.33 3.26 -54.91
C VAL A 598 -2.43 3.79 -53.80
N SER A 599 -2.35 5.11 -53.63
CA SER A 599 -1.55 5.72 -52.56
C SER A 599 -2.05 5.31 -51.16
N ALA A 600 -3.37 5.33 -50.94
CA ALA A 600 -3.99 4.89 -49.69
C ALA A 600 -3.77 3.38 -49.43
N SER A 601 -3.84 2.54 -50.47
CA SER A 601 -3.53 1.11 -50.38
C SER A 601 -2.06 0.88 -49.99
N SER A 602 -1.13 1.63 -50.57
CA SER A 602 0.29 1.58 -50.20
C SER A 602 0.53 1.96 -48.73
N HIS A 603 -0.10 3.03 -48.25
CA HIS A 603 -0.07 3.40 -46.83
C HIS A 603 -0.68 2.33 -45.92
N THR A 604 -1.75 1.68 -46.38
CA THR A 604 -2.39 0.57 -45.66
C THR A 604 -1.43 -0.62 -45.56
N ALA A 605 -0.76 -1.00 -46.65
CA ALA A 605 0.25 -2.06 -46.64
C ALA A 605 1.40 -1.79 -45.66
N GLN A 606 1.92 -0.56 -45.61
CA GLN A 606 2.93 -0.15 -44.62
C GLN A 606 2.40 -0.25 -43.19
N SER A 607 1.15 0.16 -42.97
CA SER A 607 0.50 0.10 -41.65
C SER A 607 0.33 -1.34 -41.18
N ILE A 608 -0.07 -2.25 -42.08
CA ILE A 608 -0.17 -3.69 -41.81
C ILE A 608 1.19 -4.25 -41.38
N THR A 609 2.28 -3.91 -42.08
CA THR A 609 3.64 -4.33 -41.66
C THR A 609 3.98 -3.84 -40.25
N ARG A 610 3.63 -2.59 -39.91
CA ARG A 610 3.87 -2.02 -38.59
C ARG A 610 3.02 -2.68 -37.50
N ILE A 611 1.75 -2.95 -37.76
CA ILE A 611 0.85 -3.66 -36.83
C ILE A 611 1.36 -5.09 -36.61
N SER A 612 1.82 -5.77 -37.66
CA SER A 612 2.46 -7.10 -37.53
C SER A 612 3.64 -7.07 -36.57
N GLN A 613 4.52 -6.07 -36.69
CA GLN A 613 5.67 -5.93 -35.79
C GLN A 613 5.22 -5.65 -34.35
N VAL A 614 4.26 -4.76 -34.14
CA VAL A 614 3.73 -4.44 -32.80
C VAL A 614 3.08 -5.67 -32.16
N SER A 615 2.32 -6.46 -32.92
CA SER A 615 1.74 -7.72 -32.45
C SER A 615 2.83 -8.73 -32.03
N LYS A 616 3.91 -8.87 -32.81
CA LYS A 616 5.07 -9.70 -32.43
C LYS A 616 5.72 -9.21 -31.13
N ASP A 617 5.92 -7.90 -31.00
CA ASP A 617 6.50 -7.30 -29.81
C ASP A 617 5.61 -7.49 -28.57
N MET A 618 4.28 -7.36 -28.72
CA MET A 618 3.30 -7.63 -27.65
C MET A 618 3.31 -9.10 -27.23
N SER A 619 3.37 -10.02 -28.19
CA SER A 619 3.46 -11.46 -27.93
C SER A 619 4.74 -11.80 -27.15
N ALA A 620 5.88 -11.22 -27.56
CA ALA A 620 7.16 -11.39 -26.88
C ALA A 620 7.16 -10.77 -25.47
N LEU A 621 6.60 -9.58 -25.29
CA LEU A 621 6.48 -8.93 -23.99
C LEU A 621 5.59 -9.74 -23.05
N SER A 622 4.47 -10.26 -23.56
CA SER A 622 3.58 -11.12 -22.79
C SER A 622 4.27 -12.42 -22.35
N ALA A 623 4.98 -13.09 -23.25
CA ALA A 623 5.75 -14.29 -22.90
C ALA A 623 6.82 -13.99 -21.85
N ARG A 624 7.45 -12.82 -21.92
CA ARG A 624 8.41 -12.36 -20.91
C ARG A 624 7.74 -12.08 -19.55
N LEU A 625 6.55 -11.46 -19.54
CA LEU A 625 5.77 -11.26 -18.32
C LEU A 625 5.37 -12.59 -17.69
N GLU A 626 4.94 -13.55 -18.51
CA GLU A 626 4.61 -14.90 -18.05
C GLU A 626 5.83 -15.58 -17.41
N GLU A 627 7.01 -15.51 -18.04
CA GLU A 627 8.24 -16.07 -17.46
C GLU A 627 8.67 -15.37 -16.15
N LEU A 628 8.51 -14.05 -16.07
CA LEU A 628 8.78 -13.31 -14.83
C LEU A 628 7.82 -13.72 -13.71
N VAL A 629 6.54 -13.90 -14.01
CA VAL A 629 5.56 -14.36 -13.03
C VAL A 629 5.76 -15.83 -12.67
N ARG A 630 6.30 -16.65 -13.58
CA ARG A 630 6.61 -18.07 -13.31
C ARG A 630 7.66 -18.27 -12.21
N GLN A 631 8.43 -17.24 -11.89
CA GLN A 631 9.32 -17.23 -10.71
C GLN A 631 8.53 -17.27 -9.38
N PHE A 632 7.26 -16.84 -9.40
CA PHE A 632 6.37 -16.97 -8.26
C PHE A 632 5.60 -18.29 -8.31
N LYS A 633 5.76 -19.11 -7.28
CA LYS A 633 4.95 -20.30 -7.09
C LYS A 633 3.60 -19.90 -6.48
N LEU A 634 2.57 -19.90 -7.31
CA LEU A 634 1.19 -19.68 -6.90
C LEU A 634 0.57 -21.00 -6.43
N SER A 635 -0.37 -20.94 -5.50
CA SER A 635 -1.19 -22.12 -5.20
C SER A 635 -2.14 -22.36 -6.35
N GLU A 636 -2.16 -23.57 -6.90
CA GLU A 636 -3.26 -23.99 -7.77
C GLU A 636 -4.54 -23.84 -6.96
N THR A 637 -5.36 -22.89 -7.38
CA THR A 637 -6.74 -22.78 -6.91
C THR A 637 -7.52 -23.57 -7.95
N ASP A 638 -8.11 -24.69 -7.54
CA ASP A 638 -9.09 -25.43 -8.35
C ASP A 638 -10.20 -24.48 -8.87
#